data_AF-A6ISR0-F1
#
_entry.id   AF-A6ISR0-F1
#
_cell.length_a   1.000
_cell.length_b   1.000
_cell.length_c   1.000
_cell.angle_alpha   90.00
_cell.angle_beta   90.00
_cell.angle_gamma   90.00
#
_symmetry.space_group_name_H-M   'P 1'
#
loop_
_entity.id
_entity.type
_entity.pdbx_description
1 polymer ?
#
loop_
_entity_poly.entity_id
_entity_poly.type
_entity_poly.pdbx_seq_one_letter_code
_entity_poly.pdbx_strand_id
1 'polypeptide(L)'
;MVTYGGMAKQPVTASVSMLIFKDLKLRGFWLSQWKKNHSPDEFKELILFLCNLIRQGQLTAPAWSGIPLQDYQQALEASMKPFVSSKQILTM
;
A
#
# COMPACT_ATOMS: atom_id res chain seq x y z
N MET A 1 9.96 10.39 9.10
CA MET A 1 9.70 9.71 7.81
C MET A 1 9.27 8.27 8.07
N VAL A 2 8.27 7.77 7.33
CA VAL A 2 7.83 6.37 7.42
C VAL A 2 7.96 5.71 6.06
N THR A 3 8.58 4.53 6.00
CA THR A 3 8.72 3.75 4.76
C THR A 3 7.90 2.47 4.85
N TYR A 4 7.11 2.20 3.80
CA TYR A 4 6.20 1.05 3.71
C TYR A 4 6.47 0.16 2.49
N GLY A 5 7.56 0.41 1.76
CA GLY A 5 7.95 -0.32 0.56
C GLY A 5 9.33 0.09 0.06
N GLY A 6 9.79 -0.58 -0.99
CA GLY A 6 11.15 -0.43 -1.53
C GLY A 6 11.19 -0.60 -3.06
N MET A 7 10.33 0.12 -3.79
CA MET A 7 10.19 -0.04 -5.25
C MET A 7 11.51 0.14 -6.01
N ALA A 8 12.39 1.04 -5.55
CA ALA A 8 13.68 1.29 -6.18
C ALA A 8 14.76 0.24 -5.83
N LYS A 9 14.49 -0.69 -4.90
CA LYS A 9 15.48 -1.61 -4.32
C LYS A 9 16.74 -0.94 -3.74
N GLN A 10 16.64 0.36 -3.45
CA GLN A 10 17.70 1.15 -2.84
C GLN A 10 17.45 1.28 -1.33
N PRO A 11 18.52 1.31 -0.50
CA PRO A 11 18.38 1.61 0.91
C PRO A 11 17.92 3.04 1.12
N VAL A 12 17.27 3.27 2.25
CA VAL A 12 16.94 4.62 2.71
C VAL A 12 18.20 5.28 3.24
N THR A 13 18.56 6.44 2.70
CA THR A 13 19.69 7.25 3.16
C THR A 13 19.21 8.46 3.94
N ALA A 14 19.87 8.78 5.06
CA ALA A 14 19.54 9.93 5.91
C ALA A 14 20.80 10.62 6.42
N SER A 15 20.77 11.95 6.50
CA SER A 15 21.89 12.73 7.02
C SER A 15 22.02 12.56 8.54
N VAL A 16 23.25 12.28 9.00
CA VAL A 16 23.60 12.20 10.43
C VAL A 16 23.24 13.50 11.16
N SER A 17 23.45 14.66 10.54
CA SER A 17 23.12 15.95 11.17
C SER A 17 21.63 16.12 11.44
N MET A 18 20.76 15.55 10.59
CA MET A 18 19.31 15.58 10.81
C MET A 18 18.87 14.62 11.92
N LEU A 19 19.56 13.49 12.09
CA LEU A 19 19.27 12.55 13.17
C LEU A 19 19.67 13.13 14.52
N ILE A 20 20.88 13.67 14.63
CA ILE A 20 21.44 14.14 15.92
C ILE A 20 20.86 15.50 16.32
N PHE A 21 20.86 16.48 15.41
CA PHE A 21 20.55 17.87 15.78
C PHE A 21 19.11 18.28 15.52
N LYS A 22 18.33 17.44 14.82
CA LYS A 22 16.91 17.70 14.54
C LYS A 22 15.97 16.59 15.04
N ASP A 23 16.49 15.60 15.77
CA ASP A 23 15.75 14.43 16.28
C ASP A 23 14.85 13.77 15.21
N LEU A 24 15.36 13.63 13.99
CA LEU A 24 14.55 13.07 12.91
C LEU A 24 14.37 11.56 13.12
N LYS A 25 13.11 11.11 13.13
CA LYS A 25 12.75 9.69 13.29
C LYS A 25 12.47 9.04 11.93
N LEU A 26 13.19 7.97 11.64
CA LEU A 26 12.91 7.06 10.53
C LEU A 26 12.29 5.77 11.07
N ARG A 27 11.14 5.37 10.52
CA ARG A 27 10.40 4.17 10.95
C ARG A 27 9.90 3.37 9.75
N GLY A 28 9.79 2.06 9.93
CA GLY A 28 9.06 1.19 9.02
C GLY A 28 7.59 1.09 9.41
N PHE A 29 6.72 0.86 8.43
CA PHE A 29 5.33 0.46 8.66
C PHE A 29 5.01 -0.81 7.87
N TRP A 30 4.44 -1.79 8.54
CA TRP A 30 4.06 -3.07 7.94
C TRP A 30 2.65 -3.45 8.36
N LEU A 31 1.71 -3.37 7.42
CA LEU A 31 0.28 -3.59 7.69
C LEU A 31 -0.01 -4.99 8.25
N SER A 32 0.66 -6.04 7.77
CA SER A 32 0.44 -7.39 8.28
C SER A 32 0.86 -7.53 9.75
N GLN A 33 1.97 -6.90 10.15
CA GLN A 33 2.39 -6.87 11.55
C GLN A 33 1.43 -6.01 12.38
N TRP A 34 0.97 -4.88 11.85
CA TRP A 34 -0.04 -4.06 12.52
C TRP A 34 -1.30 -4.87 12.79
N LYS A 35 -1.83 -5.59 11.78
CA LYS A 35 -3.00 -6.46 11.95
C LYS A 35 -2.78 -7.56 12.98
N LYS A 36 -1.59 -8.15 13.04
CA LYS A 36 -1.24 -9.18 14.04
C LYS A 36 -1.23 -8.62 15.46
N ASN A 37 -0.87 -7.36 15.63
CA ASN A 37 -0.73 -6.72 16.93
C ASN A 37 -2.04 -6.07 17.44
N HIS A 38 -3.07 -5.99 16.61
CA HIS A 38 -4.35 -5.36 16.95
C HIS A 38 -5.47 -6.39 16.89
N SER A 39 -6.56 -6.10 17.61
CA SER A 39 -7.74 -6.95 17.64
C SER A 39 -8.48 -6.94 16.28
N PRO A 40 -9.29 -7.98 16.00
CA PRO A 40 -10.19 -7.98 14.86
C PRO A 40 -11.16 -6.79 14.85
N ASP A 41 -11.57 -6.30 16.02
CA ASP A 41 -12.48 -5.15 16.15
C ASP A 41 -11.81 -3.84 15.73
N GLU A 42 -10.57 -3.59 16.15
CA GLU A 42 -9.80 -2.42 15.69
C GLU A 42 -9.58 -2.44 14.16
N PHE A 43 -9.33 -3.63 13.59
CA PHE A 43 -9.24 -3.74 12.13
C PHE A 43 -10.60 -3.50 11.45
N LYS A 44 -11.69 -3.97 12.05
CA LYS A 44 -13.05 -3.73 11.54
C LYS A 44 -13.42 -2.25 11.59
N GLU A 45 -13.07 -1.54 12.66
CA GLU A 45 -13.26 -0.09 12.78
C GLU A 45 -12.54 0.67 11.67
N LEU A 46 -11.27 0.31 11.40
CA LEU A 46 -10.52 0.86 10.27
C LEU A 46 -11.24 0.64 8.93
N ILE A 47 -11.76 -0.56 8.69
CA ILE A 47 -12.50 -0.87 7.46
C ILE A 47 -13.80 -0.06 7.36
N LEU A 48 -14.56 0.06 8.45
CA LEU A 48 -15.80 0.84 8.47
C LEU A 48 -15.54 2.33 8.21
N PHE A 49 -14.45 2.87 8.77
CA PHE A 49 -14.00 4.22 8.50
C PHE A 49 -13.71 4.44 7.00
N LEU A 50 -12.95 3.54 6.36
CA LEU A 50 -12.67 3.60 4.92
C LEU A 50 -13.96 3.49 4.08
N CYS A 51 -14.88 2.60 4.45
CA CYS A 51 -16.18 2.49 3.78
C CYS A 51 -16.99 3.79 3.84
N ASN A 52 -16.93 4.53 4.96
CA ASN A 52 -17.61 5.82 5.07
C ASN A 52 -17.00 6.86 4.14
N LEU A 53 -15.68 6.91 4.01
CA LEU A 53 -15.01 7.79 3.05
C LEU A 53 -15.38 7.47 1.60
N ILE A 54 -15.52 6.18 1.26
CA ILE A 54 -15.97 5.73 -0.07
C ILE A 54 -17.41 6.20 -0.33
N ARG A 55 -18.32 6.01 0.63
CA ARG A 55 -19.73 6.45 0.50
C ARG A 55 -19.85 7.96 0.35
N GLN A 56 -18.95 8.72 0.97
CA GLN A 56 -18.88 10.18 0.85
C GLN A 56 -18.18 10.66 -0.43
N GLY A 57 -17.66 9.75 -1.27
CA GLY A 57 -16.90 10.10 -2.46
C GLY A 57 -15.51 10.69 -2.19
N GLN A 58 -15.03 10.65 -0.94
CA GLN A 58 -13.71 11.15 -0.54
C GLN A 58 -12.59 10.12 -0.77
N LEU A 59 -12.95 8.86 -1.01
CA LEU A 59 -12.03 7.79 -1.34
C LEU A 59 -12.53 7.03 -2.55
N THR A 60 -11.83 7.15 -3.68
CA THR A 60 -12.13 6.43 -4.92
C THR A 60 -11.03 5.44 -5.25
N ALA A 61 -11.40 4.31 -5.85
CA ALA A 61 -10.42 3.35 -6.36
C ALA A 61 -9.60 3.98 -7.51
N PRO A 62 -8.32 3.60 -7.67
CA PRO A 62 -7.55 3.97 -8.86
C PRO A 62 -8.12 3.27 -10.11
N ALA A 63 -7.67 3.69 -11.29
CA ALA A 63 -7.96 2.99 -12.54
C ALA A 63 -7.58 1.51 -12.44
N TRP A 64 -8.47 0.62 -12.90
CA TRP A 64 -8.28 -0.82 -12.81
C TRP A 64 -8.76 -1.53 -14.08
N SER A 65 -8.26 -2.74 -14.29
CA SER A 65 -8.61 -3.61 -15.41
C SER A 65 -9.02 -4.98 -14.86
N GLY A 66 -10.23 -5.44 -15.21
CA GLY A 66 -10.73 -6.75 -14.83
C GLY A 66 -10.22 -7.81 -15.80
N ILE A 67 -9.54 -8.83 -15.27
CA ILE A 67 -8.94 -9.92 -16.06
C ILE A 67 -9.51 -11.25 -15.55
N PRO A 68 -10.10 -12.12 -16.39
CA PRO A 68 -10.52 -13.45 -15.98
C PRO A 68 -9.39 -14.23 -15.32
N LEU A 69 -9.68 -15.04 -14.31
CA LEU A 69 -8.65 -15.83 -13.61
C LEU A 69 -7.87 -16.75 -14.57
N GLN A 70 -8.51 -17.20 -15.66
CA GLN A 70 -7.88 -18.01 -16.71
C GLN A 70 -6.69 -17.29 -17.35
N ASP A 71 -6.75 -15.96 -17.43
CA ASP A 71 -5.74 -15.09 -18.05
C ASP A 71 -4.78 -14.47 -17.03
N TYR A 72 -4.61 -15.09 -15.85
CA TYR A 72 -3.78 -14.54 -14.77
C TYR A 72 -2.33 -14.26 -15.18
N GLN A 73 -1.78 -15.01 -16.14
CA GLN A 73 -0.42 -14.80 -16.64
C GLN A 73 -0.27 -13.41 -17.26
N GLN A 74 -1.25 -12.99 -18.08
CA GLN A 74 -1.28 -11.66 -18.67
C GLN A 74 -1.38 -10.57 -17.60
N ALA A 75 -2.22 -10.78 -16.58
CA ALA A 75 -2.36 -9.84 -15.46
C ALA A 75 -1.05 -9.68 -14.67
N LEU A 76 -0.30 -10.79 -14.47
CA LEU A 76 1.00 -10.77 -13.80
C LEU A 76 2.04 -10.00 -14.63
N GLU A 77 2.16 -10.30 -15.91
CA GLU A 77 3.10 -9.60 -16.80
C GLU A 77 2.83 -8.10 -16.84
N ALA A 78 1.55 -7.70 -16.96
CA ALA A 78 1.15 -6.30 -16.93
C ALA A 78 1.50 -5.62 -15.60
N SER A 79 1.36 -6.32 -14.47
CA SER A 79 1.63 -5.79 -13.13
C SER A 79 3.12 -5.61 -12.81
N MET A 80 4.01 -6.28 -13.56
CA MET A 80 5.46 -6.20 -13.36
C MET A 80 6.15 -5.13 -14.20
N LYS A 81 5.45 -4.51 -15.16
CA LYS A 81 6.02 -3.44 -16.00
C LYS A 81 6.28 -2.19 -15.14
N PRO A 82 7.37 -1.44 -15.39
CA PRO A 82 7.52 -0.10 -14.84
C PRO A 82 6.34 0.79 -15.25
N PHE A 83 5.93 1.71 -14.37
CA PHE A 83 4.86 2.68 -14.64
C PHE A 83 3.50 2.07 -15.04
N VAL A 84 3.01 1.11 -14.25
CA VAL A 84 1.68 0.51 -14.44
C VAL A 84 0.60 1.59 -14.30
N SER A 85 -0.22 1.76 -15.35
CA SER A 85 -1.31 2.76 -15.40
C SER A 85 -2.63 2.29 -14.80
N SER A 86 -2.87 0.98 -14.76
CA SER A 86 -4.08 0.40 -14.16
C SER A 86 -3.79 -0.82 -13.30
N LYS A 87 -4.47 -0.91 -12.16
CA LYS A 87 -4.40 -2.06 -11.27
C LYS A 87 -5.10 -3.26 -11.93
N GLN A 88 -4.41 -4.37 -12.09
CA GLN A 88 -5.02 -5.62 -12.57
C GLN A 88 -5.82 -6.28 -11.43
N ILE A 89 -7.09 -6.56 -11.66
CA ILE A 89 -7.99 -7.24 -10.73
C ILE A 89 -8.47 -8.53 -11.37
N LEU A 90 -8.19 -9.66 -10.73
CA LEU A 90 -8.65 -10.96 -11.22
C LEU A 90 -10.13 -11.14 -10.92
N THR A 91 -10.89 -11.56 -11.92
CA THR A 91 -12.32 -11.85 -11.86
C THR A 91 -12.56 -13.33 -12.14
N MET A 92 -13.51 -13.94 -11.41
CA MET A 92 -13.92 -15.34 -11.58
C MET A 92 -15.07 -15.46 -12.57
#